data_AF-A0A6N7JFS0-F1
#
_entry.id   AF-A0A6N7JFS0-F1
#
_cell.length_a   1.000
_cell.length_b   1.000
_cell.length_c   1.000
_cell.angle_alpha   90.00
_cell.angle_beta   90.00
_cell.angle_gamma   90.00
#
_symmetry.space_group_name_H-M   'P 1'
#
loop_
_entity.id
_entity.type
_entity.pdbx_description
1 polymer ?
#
loop_
_entity_poly.entity_id
_entity_poly.type
_entity_poly.pdbx_seq_one_letter_code
_entity_poly.pdbx_strand_id
1 'polypeptide(L)'
;MSNGAKIVIACLLALLVLAVATGVLAWGQVDDGQPISLHGIIALVLGGLGSLVVGGGLMALVFFSNRSGHDQAVHEETRRAMGERADPDN
;
A
#
# COMPACT_ATOMS: atom_id res chain seq x y z
N MET A 1 13.78 5.63 8.24
CA MET A 1 12.32 5.48 8.08
C MET A 1 11.64 6.70 8.66
N SER A 2 10.96 7.52 7.85
CA SER A 2 10.28 8.73 8.35
C SER A 2 9.20 8.34 9.37
N ASN A 3 8.96 9.18 10.38
CA ASN A 3 8.04 8.84 11.47
C ASN A 3 6.59 8.64 10.97
N GLY A 4 6.19 9.33 9.90
CA GLY A 4 4.88 9.12 9.26
C GLY A 4 4.70 7.73 8.66
N ALA A 5 5.73 7.16 8.03
CA ALA A 5 5.67 5.81 7.47
C ALA A 5 5.44 4.74 8.56
N LYS A 6 6.08 4.90 9.72
CA LYS A 6 5.90 3.98 10.86
C LYS A 6 4.48 4.02 11.40
N ILE A 7 3.86 5.20 11.46
CA ILE A 7 2.48 5.38 11.93
C ILE A 7 1.49 4.72 10.97
N VAL A 8 1.66 4.93 9.67
CA VAL A 8 0.80 4.30 8.65
C VAL A 8 0.90 2.77 8.71
N ILE A 9 2.12 2.23 8.81
CA ILE A 9 2.34 0.79 8.94
C ILE A 9 1.70 0.25 10.23
N ALA A 10 1.86 0.93 11.36
CA ALA A 10 1.23 0.53 12.62
C ALA A 10 -0.30 0.54 12.54
N CYS A 11 -0.89 1.54 11.88
CA CYS A 11 -2.33 1.66 11.69
C CYS A 11 -2.87 0.54 10.79
N LEU A 12 -2.18 0.23 9.68
CA LEU A 12 -2.53 -0.88 8.80
C LEU A 12 -2.43 -2.25 9.49
N LEU A 13 -1.41 -2.46 10.32
CA LEU A 13 -1.28 -3.68 11.12
C LEU A 13 -2.40 -3.79 12.15
N ALA A 14 -2.78 -2.70 12.81
CA ALA A 14 -3.91 -2.70 13.75
C ALA A 14 -5.23 -3.04 13.05
N LEU A 15 -5.49 -2.48 11.87
CA LEU A 15 -6.68 -2.81 11.06
C LEU A 15 -6.65 -4.26 10.57
N LEU A 16 -5.49 -4.79 10.19
CA LEU A 16 -5.34 -6.18 9.80
C LEU A 16 -5.67 -7.13 10.97
N VAL A 17 -5.12 -6.84 12.15
CA VAL A 17 -5.41 -7.62 13.36
C VAL A 17 -6.89 -7.55 13.70
N LEU A 18 -7.51 -6.36 13.61
CA LEU A 18 -8.94 -6.18 13.84
C LEU A 18 -9.78 -7.01 12.85
N ALA A 19 -9.46 -6.96 11.56
CA ALA A 19 -10.16 -7.70 10.52
C ALA A 19 -10.03 -9.23 10.68
N VAL A 20 -8.84 -9.72 11.04
CA VAL A 20 -8.63 -11.14 11.33
C VAL A 20 -9.39 -11.55 12.58
N ALA A 21 -9.35 -10.75 13.64
CA ALA A 21 -10.06 -11.01 14.89
C ALA A 21 -11.58 -11.07 14.67
N THR A 22 -12.16 -10.08 13.98
CA THR A 22 -13.59 -10.07 13.67
C THR A 22 -13.98 -11.23 12.75
N GLY A 23 -13.13 -11.58 11.77
CA GLY A 23 -13.35 -12.74 10.91
C GLY A 23 -13.39 -14.07 11.67
N VAL A 24 -12.44 -14.28 12.59
CA VAL A 24 -12.40 -15.50 13.44
C VAL A 24 -13.59 -15.55 14.39
N LEU A 25 -13.96 -14.43 15.00
CA LEU A 25 -15.12 -14.36 15.88
C LEU A 25 -16.43 -14.59 15.10
N ALA A 26 -16.57 -13.99 13.91
CA ALA A 26 -17.74 -14.17 13.06
C ALA A 26 -17.87 -15.62 12.55
N TRP A 27 -16.75 -16.30 12.27
CA TRP A 27 -16.76 -17.70 11.84
C TRP A 27 -17.45 -18.62 12.86
N GLY A 28 -17.27 -18.37 14.16
CA GLY A 28 -17.91 -19.13 15.23
C GLY A 28 -19.38 -18.77 15.48
N GLN A 29 -19.96 -17.83 14.73
CA GLN A 29 -21.36 -17.39 14.86
C GLN A 29 -22.23 -17.84 13.68
N VAL A 30 -21.64 -18.46 12.65
CA VAL A 30 -22.37 -19.01 11.52
C VAL A 30 -22.86 -20.41 11.90
N ASP A 31 -24.12 -20.51 12.31
CA ASP A 31 -24.77 -21.75 12.80
C ASP A 31 -25.58 -22.48 11.71
N ASP A 32 -25.19 -22.33 10.43
CA ASP A 32 -25.79 -23.09 9.34
C ASP A 32 -24.98 -24.37 9.14
N GLY A 33 -25.59 -25.51 9.48
CA GLY A 33 -25.00 -26.86 9.53
C GLY A 33 -24.45 -27.46 8.21
N GLN A 34 -24.05 -26.61 7.26
CA GLN A 34 -23.34 -26.99 6.06
C GLN A 34 -21.84 -26.68 6.23
N PRO A 35 -20.97 -27.69 6.44
CA PRO A 35 -19.54 -27.46 6.50
C PRO A 35 -19.07 -26.80 5.19
N ILE A 36 -18.30 -25.72 5.31
CA ILE A 36 -17.70 -25.04 4.15
C ILE A 36 -16.93 -26.09 3.34
N SER A 37 -17.28 -26.20 2.05
CA SER A 37 -16.58 -27.09 1.12
C SER A 37 -15.10 -26.74 1.08
N LEU A 38 -14.25 -27.75 0.87
CA LEU A 38 -12.79 -27.60 0.77
C LEU A 38 -12.39 -26.49 -0.22
N HIS A 39 -13.16 -26.32 -1.30
CA HIS A 39 -13.00 -25.25 -2.28
C HIS A 39 -13.25 -23.85 -1.71
N GLY A 40 -14.21 -23.70 -0.80
CA GLY A 40 -14.54 -22.43 -0.14
C GLY A 40 -13.42 -21.96 0.80
N ILE A 41 -12.79 -22.88 1.53
CA ILE A 41 -11.61 -22.56 2.36
C ILE A 41 -10.45 -22.14 1.46
N ILE A 42 -10.18 -22.89 0.39
CA ILE A 42 -9.10 -22.56 -0.56
C ILE A 42 -9.35 -21.18 -1.19
N ALA A 43 -10.58 -20.88 -1.63
CA ALA A 43 -10.93 -19.60 -2.22
C ALA A 43 -10.76 -18.44 -1.23
N LEU A 44 -11.14 -18.61 0.03
CA LEU A 44 -10.95 -17.61 1.08
C LEU A 44 -9.47 -17.35 1.38
N VAL A 45 -8.68 -18.42 1.49
CA VAL A 45 -7.24 -18.31 1.74
C VAL A 45 -6.53 -17.63 0.57
N LEU A 46 -6.81 -18.06 -0.67
CA LEU A 46 -6.25 -17.46 -1.87
C LEU A 46 -6.70 -16.01 -2.06
N GLY A 47 -7.97 -15.70 -1.85
CA GLY A 47 -8.51 -14.35 -1.95
C GLY A 47 -7.89 -13.41 -0.90
N GLY A 48 -7.73 -13.90 0.34
CA GLY A 48 -7.05 -13.18 1.41
C GLY A 48 -5.59 -12.92 1.10
N LEU A 49 -4.83 -13.97 0.78
CA LEU A 49 -3.41 -13.87 0.41
C LEU A 49 -3.19 -12.97 -0.82
N GLY A 50 -3.97 -13.15 -1.87
CA GLY A 50 -3.90 -12.33 -3.08
C GLY A 50 -4.14 -10.86 -2.79
N SER A 51 -5.15 -10.54 -1.98
CA SER A 51 -5.43 -9.16 -1.57
C SER A 51 -4.33 -8.57 -0.70
N LEU A 52 -3.75 -9.35 0.21
CA LEU A 52 -2.61 -8.92 1.04
C LEU A 52 -1.37 -8.64 0.19
N VAL A 53 -1.06 -9.51 -0.77
CA VAL A 53 0.09 -9.35 -1.67
C VAL A 53 -0.10 -8.13 -2.56
N VAL A 54 -1.27 -7.95 -3.15
CA VAL A 54 -1.55 -6.80 -4.02
C VAL A 54 -1.56 -5.50 -3.21
N GLY A 55 -2.25 -5.47 -2.07
CA GLY A 55 -2.31 -4.29 -1.20
C GLY A 55 -0.95 -3.91 -0.61
N GLY A 56 -0.22 -4.89 -0.07
CA GLY A 56 1.13 -4.69 0.46
C GLY A 56 2.14 -4.32 -0.62
N GLY A 57 2.06 -4.97 -1.78
CA GLY A 57 2.89 -4.66 -2.95
C GLY A 57 2.66 -3.24 -3.47
N LEU A 58 1.41 -2.79 -3.57
CA LEU A 58 1.10 -1.40 -3.93
C LEU A 58 1.71 -0.42 -2.93
N MET A 59 1.62 -0.68 -1.64
CA MET A 59 2.22 0.18 -0.62
C MET A 59 3.75 0.25 -0.75
N ALA A 60 4.40 -0.88 -0.99
CA ALA A 60 5.83 -0.94 -1.23
C ALA A 60 6.24 -0.15 -2.49
N LEU A 61 5.45 -0.25 -3.57
CA LEU A 61 5.65 0.50 -4.81
C LEU A 61 5.50 2.02 -4.61
N VAL A 62 4.50 2.45 -3.84
CA VAL A 62 4.31 3.87 -3.50
C VAL A 62 5.51 4.42 -2.73
N PHE A 63 6.03 3.66 -1.76
CA PHE A 63 7.25 4.05 -1.03
C PHE A 63 8.50 4.08 -1.91
N PHE A 64 8.62 3.15 -2.86
CA PHE A 64 9.72 3.14 -3.83
C PHE A 64 9.65 4.34 -4.77
N SER A 65 8.46 4.67 -5.28
CA SER A 65 8.21 5.83 -6.16
C SER A 65 8.59 7.15 -5.49
N ASN A 66 8.16 7.35 -4.23
CA ASN A 66 8.46 8.57 -3.48
C ASN A 66 9.96 8.77 -3.19
N ARG A 67 10.78 7.72 -3.37
CA ARG A 67 12.24 7.79 -3.22
C ARG A 67 12.97 8.00 -4.55
N SER A 68 12.27 7.93 -5.69
CA SER A 68 12.87 7.92 -7.03
C SER A 68 13.40 9.28 -7.51
N GLY A 69 13.22 10.36 -6.75
CA GLY A 69 13.91 11.64 -7.00
C GLY A 69 13.55 12.33 -8.32
N HIS A 70 12.51 11.87 -9.02
CA HIS A 70 12.14 12.41 -10.33
C HIS A 70 11.70 13.89 -10.26
N ASP A 71 11.07 14.31 -9.16
CA ASP A 71 10.67 15.70 -8.93
C ASP A 71 11.85 16.68 -8.75
N GLN A 72 13.04 16.20 -8.36
CA GLN A 72 14.21 17.06 -8.21
C GLN A 72 14.85 17.40 -9.56
N ALA A 73 14.82 16.46 -10.52
CA ALA A 73 15.39 16.66 -11.85
C ALA A 73 14.64 17.74 -12.65
N VAL A 74 13.31 17.81 -12.52
CA VAL A 74 12.46 18.75 -13.26
C VAL A 74 12.63 20.20 -12.77
N HIS A 75 12.85 20.40 -11.46
CA HIS A 75 13.09 21.73 -10.91
C HIS A 75 14.43 22.34 -11.33
N GLU A 76 15.48 21.51 -11.47
CA GLU A 76 16.80 21.97 -11.89
C GLU A 76 16.80 22.40 -13.37
N GLU A 77 16.17 21.62 -14.25
CA GLU A 77 16.03 21.96 -15.68
C GLU A 77 15.20 23.21 -15.91
N THR A 78 14.05 23.32 -15.22
CA THR A 78 13.19 24.51 -15.34
C THR A 78 13.91 25.77 -14.86
N ARG A 79 14.69 25.68 -13.77
CA ARG A 79 15.49 26.79 -13.24
C ARG A 79 16.61 27.19 -14.18
N ARG A 80 17.30 26.23 -14.82
CA ARG A 80 18.34 26.50 -15.82
C ARG A 80 17.77 27.13 -17.09
N ALA A 81 16.67 26.60 -17.61
CA ALA A 81 15.99 27.15 -18.79
C ALA A 81 15.45 28.56 -18.56
N MET A 82 15.01 28.89 -17.33
CA MET A 82 14.61 30.24 -16.96
C MET A 82 15.81 31.18 -16.77
N GLY A 83 16.93 30.68 -16.22
CA GLY A 83 18.18 31.46 -16.09
C GLY A 83 18.81 31.82 -17.43
N GLU A 84 18.84 30.88 -18.37
CA GLU A 84 19.42 31.07 -19.71
C GLU A 84 18.59 32.01 -20.60
N ARG A 85 17.28 32.12 -20.34
CA ARG A 85 16.41 33.11 -20.99
C ARG A 85 16.52 34.52 -20.40
N ALA A 86 17.10 34.65 -19.22
CA ALA A 86 17.28 35.94 -18.54
C ALA A 86 18.59 36.65 -18.91
N ASP A 87 19.47 35.99 -19.69
CA ASP A 87 20.73 36.54 -20.19
C ASP A 87 20.80 36.55 -21.74
N PRO A 88 20.07 37.43 -22.44
CA PRO A 88 20.19 37.60 -23.88
C PRO A 88 21.22 38.66 -24.36
N ASP A 89 22.06 39.23 -23.49
CA ASP A 89 22.79 40.47 -23.81
C ASP A 89 24.19 40.67 -23.15
N ASN A 90 25.06 39.65 -23.23
CA ASN A 90 26.54 39.83 -23.19
C ASN A 90 27.21 39.47 -24.53
#